data_AF-A0AAP2FN94-F1
#
_entry.id   AF-A0AAP2FN94-F1
#
_cell.length_a   1.000
_cell.length_b   1.000
_cell.length_c   1.000
_cell.angle_alpha   90.00
_cell.angle_beta   90.00
_cell.angle_gamma   90.00
#
_symmetry.space_group_name_H-M   'P 1'
#
loop_
_entity.id
_entity.type
_entity.pdbx_description
1 polymer ?
#
loop_
_entity_poly.entity_id
_entity_poly.type
_entity_poly.pdbx_seq_one_letter_code
_entity_poly.pdbx_strand_id
1 'polypeptide(L)'
;ITPNGLNATSDGEIRVFYDYIHALQQSVFKDNLKRVMDIIQLSEFGDIDDGITFDFEPLYEMSAKERAEIRKVDADTDAVYVAASVLSNNEVREKIAGDPDSPYHSLDLNDDLEIEDDYDEEEETDPDDKGGSS
;
A
#
# COMPACT_ATOMS: atom_id res chain seq x y z
N ILE A 1 -8.13 15.99 30.60
CA ILE A 1 -8.76 14.80 29.99
C ILE A 1 -9.39 15.28 28.69
N THR A 2 -8.66 15.16 27.59
CA THR A 2 -9.16 15.48 26.24
C THR A 2 -9.96 14.25 25.77
N PRO A 3 -11.23 14.38 25.38
CA PRO A 3 -12.02 13.22 25.02
C PRO A 3 -11.56 12.74 23.64
N ASN A 4 -10.82 11.63 23.60
CA ASN A 4 -10.43 10.92 22.36
C ASN A 4 -11.63 10.24 21.66
N GLY A 5 -12.86 10.64 21.96
CA GLY A 5 -14.10 9.97 21.54
C GLY A 5 -14.78 10.54 20.30
N LEU A 6 -14.27 11.62 19.70
CA LEU A 6 -14.85 12.19 18.47
C LEU A 6 -14.36 11.49 17.20
N ASN A 7 -13.13 10.95 17.19
CA ASN A 7 -12.57 10.27 16.02
C ASN A 7 -13.25 8.92 15.75
N ALA A 8 -13.52 8.10 16.78
CA ALA A 8 -14.11 6.78 16.59
C ALA A 8 -15.57 6.82 16.08
N THR A 9 -16.33 7.87 16.43
CA THR A 9 -17.70 8.07 15.92
C THR A 9 -17.69 8.51 14.46
N SER A 10 -16.77 9.41 14.08
CA SER A 10 -16.64 9.90 12.70
C SER A 10 -16.28 8.78 11.72
N ASP A 11 -15.37 7.88 12.09
CA ASP A 11 -14.94 6.80 11.20
C ASP A 11 -16.07 5.79 10.93
N GLY A 12 -16.87 5.47 11.96
CA GLY A 12 -18.06 4.62 11.82
C GLY A 12 -19.15 5.27 10.96
N GLU A 13 -19.39 6.57 11.14
CA GLU A 13 -20.35 7.33 10.34
C GLU A 13 -19.93 7.43 8.86
N ILE A 14 -18.63 7.62 8.60
CA ILE A 14 -18.08 7.67 7.24
C ILE A 14 -18.23 6.33 6.52
N ARG A 15 -17.95 5.20 7.20
CA ARG A 15 -18.16 3.87 6.62
C ARG A 15 -19.62 3.63 6.25
N VAL A 16 -20.55 3.91 7.17
CA VAL A 16 -21.99 3.79 6.90
C VAL A 16 -22.42 4.70 5.75
N PHE A 17 -21.86 5.91 5.67
CA PHE A 17 -22.11 6.83 4.56
C PHE A 17 -21.62 6.26 3.22
N TYR A 18 -20.41 5.70 3.16
CA TYR A 18 -19.89 5.07 1.95
C TYR A 18 -20.69 3.84 1.52
N ASP A 19 -21.09 2.98 2.47
CA ASP A 19 -21.97 1.85 2.20
C ASP A 19 -23.32 2.31 1.62
N TYR A 20 -23.86 3.40 2.17
CA TYR A 20 -25.08 4.01 1.66
C TYR A 20 -24.92 4.53 0.22
N ILE A 21 -23.82 5.23 -0.09
CA ILE A 21 -23.56 5.68 -1.47
C ILE A 21 -23.35 4.49 -2.40
N HIS A 22 -22.63 3.45 -1.98
CA HIS A 22 -22.43 2.26 -2.80
C HIS A 22 -23.76 1.54 -3.09
N ALA A 23 -24.64 1.43 -2.09
CA ALA A 23 -26.00 0.90 -2.28
C ALA A 23 -26.82 1.74 -3.28
N LEU A 24 -26.68 3.07 -3.23
CA LEU A 24 -27.29 3.96 -4.21
C LEU A 24 -26.70 3.75 -5.61
N GLN A 25 -25.39 3.57 -5.73
CA GLN A 25 -24.75 3.30 -7.03
C GLN A 25 -25.28 2.01 -7.66
N GLN A 26 -25.34 0.94 -6.87
CA GLN A 26 -25.88 -0.34 -7.30
C GLN A 26 -27.36 -0.24 -7.70
N SER A 27 -28.19 0.45 -6.90
CA SER A 27 -29.63 0.52 -7.16
C SER A 27 -30.01 1.47 -8.30
N VAL A 28 -29.30 2.57 -8.48
CA VAL A 28 -29.66 3.62 -9.44
C VAL A 28 -28.90 3.48 -10.77
N PHE A 29 -27.62 3.12 -10.73
CA PHE A 29 -26.76 3.21 -11.91
C PHE A 29 -26.45 1.85 -12.54
N LYS A 30 -26.45 0.76 -11.79
CA LYS A 30 -26.00 -0.55 -12.29
C LYS A 30 -26.70 -0.96 -13.59
N ASP A 31 -28.02 -1.04 -13.58
CA ASP A 31 -28.79 -1.50 -14.74
C ASP A 31 -28.73 -0.50 -15.91
N ASN A 32 -28.68 0.79 -15.59
CA ASN A 32 -28.59 1.85 -16.59
C ASN A 32 -27.23 1.84 -17.31
N LEU A 33 -26.13 1.71 -16.57
CA LEU A 33 -24.78 1.61 -17.12
C LEU A 33 -24.61 0.30 -17.87
N LYS A 34 -25.13 -0.83 -17.36
CA LYS A 34 -25.15 -2.09 -18.11
C LYS A 34 -25.85 -1.92 -19.45
N ARG A 35 -27.02 -1.28 -19.48
CA ARG A 35 -27.74 -1.07 -20.74
C ARG A 35 -26.97 -0.21 -21.74
N VAL A 36 -26.29 0.84 -21.27
CA VAL A 36 -25.41 1.65 -22.13
C VAL A 36 -24.25 0.81 -22.66
N MET A 37 -23.64 -0.01 -21.81
CA MET A 37 -22.56 -0.90 -22.20
C MET A 37 -23.01 -1.93 -23.24
N ASP A 38 -24.18 -2.56 -23.05
CA ASP A 38 -24.76 -3.52 -23.99
C ASP A 38 -25.01 -2.86 -25.38
N ILE A 39 -25.46 -1.59 -25.40
CA ILE A 39 -25.65 -0.83 -26.65
C ILE A 39 -24.31 -0.55 -27.34
N ILE A 40 -23.28 -0.17 -26.58
CA ILE A 40 -21.93 0.06 -27.12
C ILE A 40 -21.37 -1.24 -27.68
N GLN A 41 -21.51 -2.35 -26.97
CA GLN A 41 -21.06 -3.67 -27.43
C GLN A 41 -21.76 -4.08 -28.75
N LEU A 42 -23.08 -3.91 -28.83
CA LEU A 42 -23.81 -4.17 -30.08
C LEU A 42 -23.36 -3.26 -31.23
N SER A 43 -23.01 -2.00 -30.96
CA SER A 43 -22.54 -1.05 -31.97
C SER A 43 -21.14 -1.42 -32.49
N GLU A 44 -20.22 -1.77 -31.59
CA GLU A 44 -18.80 -1.99 -31.93
C GLU A 44 -18.50 -3.43 -32.34
N PHE A 45 -19.17 -4.41 -31.73
CA PHE A 45 -18.86 -5.84 -31.89
C PHE A 45 -19.99 -6.63 -32.57
N GLY A 46 -21.20 -6.08 -32.63
CA GLY A 46 -22.37 -6.74 -33.25
C GLY A 46 -23.00 -7.84 -32.39
N ASP A 47 -22.46 -8.11 -31.20
CA ASP A 47 -22.98 -9.05 -30.21
C ASP A 47 -22.68 -8.55 -28.79
N ILE A 48 -23.34 -9.13 -27.78
CA ILE A 48 -23.09 -8.84 -26.36
C ILE A 48 -22.24 -9.96 -25.76
N ASP A 49 -21.10 -9.60 -25.17
CA ASP A 49 -20.24 -10.51 -24.42
C ASP A 49 -20.47 -10.34 -22.91
N ASP A 50 -21.04 -11.37 -22.28
CA ASP A 50 -21.28 -11.39 -20.82
C ASP A 50 -19.98 -11.38 -20.00
N GLY A 51 -18.82 -11.61 -20.61
CA GLY A 51 -17.50 -11.44 -19.99
C GLY A 51 -17.07 -9.99 -19.83
N ILE A 52 -17.69 -9.04 -20.56
CA ILE A 52 -17.39 -7.61 -20.46
C ILE A 52 -18.36 -6.97 -19.45
N THR A 53 -17.87 -6.82 -18.22
CA THR A 53 -18.63 -6.24 -17.10
C THR A 53 -17.95 -5.00 -16.53
N PHE A 54 -18.60 -4.37 -15.55
CA PHE A 54 -18.03 -3.29 -14.76
C PHE A 54 -18.42 -3.46 -13.29
N ASP A 55 -17.60 -2.90 -12.42
CA ASP A 55 -17.88 -2.77 -10.99
C ASP A 55 -17.66 -1.32 -10.57
N PHE A 56 -18.38 -0.88 -9.54
CA PHE A 56 -18.12 0.42 -8.94
C PHE A 56 -16.90 0.32 -8.03
N GLU A 57 -15.98 1.27 -8.17
CA GLU A 57 -14.84 1.38 -7.27
C GLU A 57 -15.33 1.53 -5.81
N PRO A 58 -14.81 0.74 -4.87
CA PRO A 58 -15.08 0.93 -3.45
C PRO A 58 -14.78 2.36 -3.02
N LEU A 59 -15.75 3.01 -2.38
CA LEU A 59 -15.58 4.38 -1.88
C LEU A 59 -14.80 4.44 -0.57
N TYR A 60 -14.80 3.35 0.18
CA TYR A 60 -14.00 3.22 1.36
C TYR A 60 -12.61 2.72 0.99
N GLU A 61 -11.64 3.63 1.02
CA GLU A 61 -10.23 3.28 1.06
C GLU A 61 -9.76 3.34 2.51
N MET A 62 -9.14 2.25 2.98
CA MET A 62 -8.58 2.21 4.33
C MET A 62 -7.55 3.32 4.50
N SER A 63 -7.72 4.19 5.48
CA SER A 63 -6.85 5.34 5.68
C SER A 63 -5.40 4.90 5.93
N ALA A 64 -4.42 5.76 5.61
CA ALA A 64 -3.01 5.47 5.89
C ALA A 64 -2.77 5.10 7.37
N LYS A 65 -3.57 5.67 8.28
CA LYS A 65 -3.55 5.36 9.72
C LYS A 65 -4.07 3.95 10.01
N GLU A 66 -5.23 3.56 9.48
CA GLU A 66 -5.77 2.21 9.66
C GLU A 66 -4.85 1.14 9.06
N ARG A 67 -4.26 1.42 7.89
CA ARG A 67 -3.22 0.55 7.29
C ARG A 67 -1.99 0.42 8.19
N ALA A 68 -1.55 1.50 8.83
CA ALA A 68 -0.44 1.46 9.77
C ALA A 68 -0.78 0.70 11.06
N GLU A 69 -2.02 0.83 11.55
CA GLU A 69 -2.52 0.10 12.72
C GLU A 69 -2.56 -1.41 12.45
N ILE A 70 -3.05 -1.84 11.29
CA ILE A 70 -3.03 -3.25 10.88
C ILE A 70 -1.60 -3.78 10.80
N ARG A 71 -0.69 -3.07 10.11
CA ARG A 71 0.72 -3.49 10.02
C ARG A 71 1.38 -3.61 11.39
N LYS A 72 1.02 -2.75 12.34
CA LYS A 72 1.50 -2.88 13.72
C LYS A 72 0.98 -4.15 14.39
N VAL A 73 -0.31 -4.43 14.25
CA VAL A 73 -0.92 -5.67 14.80
C VAL A 73 -0.29 -6.92 14.16
N ASP A 74 -0.03 -6.88 12.86
CA ASP A 74 0.66 -7.96 12.15
C ASP A 74 2.10 -8.14 12.66
N ALA A 75 2.84 -7.06 12.83
CA ALA A 75 4.20 -7.09 13.38
C ALA A 75 4.23 -7.62 14.82
N ASP A 76 3.28 -7.21 15.67
CA ASP A 76 3.13 -7.72 17.03
C ASP A 76 2.83 -9.24 17.02
N THR A 77 2.00 -9.69 16.07
CA THR A 77 1.68 -11.11 15.87
C THR A 77 2.90 -11.90 15.41
N ASP A 78 3.64 -11.39 14.44
CA ASP A 78 4.86 -12.01 13.92
C ASP A 78 5.93 -12.12 15.02
N ALA A 79 6.08 -11.08 15.85
CA ALA A 79 6.98 -11.10 17.01
C ALA A 79 6.61 -12.20 18.01
N VAL A 80 5.31 -12.44 18.25
CA VAL A 80 4.85 -13.54 19.09
C VAL A 80 5.19 -14.89 18.47
N TYR A 81 4.99 -15.08 17.16
CA TYR A 81 5.34 -16.33 16.48
C TYR A 81 6.84 -16.60 16.49
N VAL A 82 7.67 -15.58 16.27
CA VAL A 82 9.12 -15.70 16.35
C VAL A 82 9.58 -16.05 17.77
N ALA A 83 9.03 -15.36 18.79
CA ALA A 83 9.33 -15.66 20.18
C ALA A 83 8.91 -17.09 20.58
N ALA A 84 7.80 -17.58 20.04
CA ALA A 84 7.32 -18.94 20.22
C ALA A 84 8.10 -19.97 19.37
N SER A 85 9.09 -19.55 18.57
CA SER A 85 9.84 -20.39 17.62
C SER A 85 8.94 -21.13 16.62
N VAL A 86 7.78 -20.54 16.31
CA VAL A 86 6.85 -21.04 15.28
C VAL A 86 7.29 -20.57 13.90
N LEU A 87 7.80 -19.33 13.82
CA LEU A 87 8.38 -18.75 12.61
C LEU A 87 9.81 -18.28 12.90
N SER A 88 10.63 -18.24 11.86
CA SER A 88 11.94 -17.61 11.86
C SER A 88 11.86 -16.16 11.36
N ASN A 89 12.90 -15.37 11.66
CA ASN A 89 12.98 -13.99 11.15
C ASN A 89 13.03 -13.94 9.62
N ASN A 90 13.61 -14.95 8.96
CA ASN A 90 13.67 -15.01 7.50
C ASN A 90 12.29 -15.24 6.87
N GLU A 91 11.48 -16.14 7.45
CA GLU A 91 10.10 -16.37 6.97
C GLU A 91 9.24 -15.11 7.13
N VAL A 92 9.44 -14.35 8.21
CA VAL A 92 8.77 -13.05 8.40
C VAL A 92 9.28 -12.01 7.40
N ARG A 93 10.59 -11.97 7.11
CA ARG A 93 11.17 -11.09 6.09
C ARG A 93 10.60 -11.40 4.70
N GLU A 94 10.53 -12.67 4.33
CA GLU A 94 9.94 -13.14 3.07
C GLU A 94 8.47 -12.76 2.95
N LYS A 95 7.68 -12.95 4.01
CA LYS A 95 6.28 -12.50 4.07
C LYS A 95 6.16 -11.00 3.81
N ILE A 96 6.95 -10.19 4.52
CA ILE A 96 6.86 -8.71 4.45
C ILE A 96 7.33 -8.17 3.09
N ALA A 97 8.30 -8.81 2.43
CA ALA A 97 8.71 -8.44 1.07
C ALA A 97 7.77 -9.00 -0.01
N GLY A 98 7.13 -10.15 0.24
CA GLY A 98 6.15 -10.72 -0.68
C GLY A 98 4.79 -10.00 -0.68
N ASP A 99 4.49 -9.21 0.35
CA ASP A 99 3.25 -8.47 0.48
C ASP A 99 3.23 -7.21 -0.42
N PRO A 100 2.35 -7.12 -1.44
CA PRO A 100 2.24 -5.95 -2.31
C PRO A 100 1.88 -4.65 -1.59
N ASP A 101 1.20 -4.74 -0.45
CA ASP A 101 0.80 -3.58 0.36
C ASP A 101 1.86 -3.17 1.39
N SER A 102 2.97 -3.91 1.45
CA SER A 102 4.09 -3.62 2.33
C SER A 102 4.99 -2.51 1.76
N PRO A 103 5.47 -1.58 2.59
CA PRO A 103 6.52 -0.63 2.19
C PRO A 103 7.83 -1.31 1.74
N TYR A 104 7.98 -2.59 2.03
CA TYR A 104 9.16 -3.38 1.73
C TYR A 104 8.95 -4.36 0.56
N HIS A 105 7.84 -4.24 -0.18
CA HIS A 105 7.51 -5.15 -1.27
C HIS A 105 8.61 -5.26 -2.35
N SER A 106 9.36 -4.18 -2.54
CA SER A 106 10.46 -4.09 -3.50
C SER A 106 11.83 -4.46 -2.91
N LEU A 107 11.89 -4.96 -1.67
CA LEU A 107 13.16 -5.43 -1.11
C LEU A 107 13.62 -6.66 -1.91
N ASP A 108 14.82 -6.58 -2.47
CA ASP A 108 15.50 -7.77 -2.94
C ASP A 108 15.90 -8.63 -1.73
N LEU A 109 15.48 -9.89 -1.78
CA LEU A 109 15.75 -10.86 -0.73
C LEU A 109 17.05 -11.64 -1.00
N ASN A 110 17.61 -11.54 -2.20
CA ASN A 110 18.89 -12.15 -2.53
C ASN A 110 20.01 -11.55 -1.67
N ASP A 111 20.88 -12.41 -1.14
CA ASP A 111 22.00 -12.00 -0.28
C ASP A 111 23.18 -11.38 -1.06
N ASP A 112 23.09 -11.32 -2.39
CA ASP A 112 24.07 -10.70 -3.27
C ASP A 112 23.85 -9.18 -3.32
N LEU A 113 24.11 -8.50 -2.20
CA LEU A 113 24.20 -7.04 -2.18
C LEU A 113 25.47 -6.61 -2.94
N GLU A 114 25.33 -6.19 -4.20
CA GLU A 114 26.37 -5.41 -4.88
C GLU A 114 26.42 -4.03 -4.19
N ILE A 115 27.33 -3.89 -3.22
CA ILE A 115 27.68 -2.59 -2.67
C ILE A 115 28.38 -1.84 -3.81
N GLU A 116 27.71 -0.84 -4.36
CA GLU A 116 28.35 0.14 -5.24
C GLU A 116 29.28 0.96 -4.35
N ASP A 117 30.58 0.61 -4.36
CA ASP A 117 31.64 1.28 -3.62
C ASP A 117 31.87 2.69 -4.18
N ASP A 118 30.89 3.59 -4.07
CA ASP A 118 31.07 5.02 -4.35
C ASP A 118 31.63 5.70 -3.09
N TYR A 119 32.81 5.23 -2.68
CA TYR A 119 33.68 5.97 -1.77
C TYR A 119 34.41 7.00 -2.63
N ASP A 120 33.84 8.20 -2.76
CA ASP A 120 34.64 9.38 -3.10
C ASP A 120 35.74 9.51 -2.03
N GLU A 121 36.95 9.07 -2.37
CA GLU A 121 38.16 9.41 -1.61
C GLU A 121 38.27 10.93 -1.63
N GLU A 122 37.76 11.59 -0.58
CA GLU A 122 38.15 12.97 -0.29
C GLU A 122 39.68 12.97 -0.08
N GLU A 123 40.43 13.38 -1.11
CA GLU A 123 41.86 13.67 -0.99
C GLU A 123 42.05 14.61 0.22
N GLU A 124 42.71 14.12 1.28
CA GLU A 124 43.22 14.98 2.35
C GLU A 124 44.21 15.98 1.74
N THR A 125 43.75 17.19 1.44
CA THR A 125 44.66 18.29 1.15
C THR A 125 45.25 18.79 2.46
N ASP A 126 46.49 18.39 2.74
CA ASP A 126 47.33 18.93 3.82
C ASP A 126 47.45 20.47 3.69
N PRO A 127 47.01 21.27 4.67
CA PRO A 127 46.96 22.72 4.54
C PRO A 127 48.28 23.45 4.84
N ASP A 128 49.40 22.75 5.11
CA ASP A 128 50.64 23.39 5.60
C ASP A 128 51.76 23.56 4.54
N ASP A 129 51.44 24.05 3.34
CA ASP A 129 52.44 24.74 2.49
C ASP A 129 52.08 26.22 2.27
N LYS A 130 52.45 27.05 3.25
CA LYS A 130 52.62 28.49 3.06
C LYS A 130 54.06 28.90 3.32
N GLY A 131 54.80 28.94 2.21
CA GLY A 131 55.93 29.80 1.87
C GLY A 131 56.52 30.74 2.94
N GLY A 132 57.85 30.66 3.06
CA GLY A 132 58.69 31.67 3.70
C GLY A 132 59.99 31.84 2.94
N SER A 133 60.00 32.74 1.96
CA SER A 133 61.21 33.30 1.34
C SER A 133 61.91 34.24 2.33
N SER A 134 63.18 33.98 2.66
CA SER A 134 64.30 34.95 2.78
C SER A 134 65.61 34.21 3.07
#